data_AF-A0A7W9B9U4-F1
#
_entry.id   AF-A0A7W9B9U4-F1
#
_cell.length_a   1.000
_cell.length_b   1.000
_cell.length_c   1.000
_cell.angle_alpha   90.00
_cell.angle_beta   90.00
_cell.angle_gamma   90.00
#
_symmetry.space_group_name_H-M   'P 1'
#
loop_
_entity.id
_entity.type
_entity.pdbx_description
1 polymer ?
#
loop_
_entity_poly.entity_id
_entity_poly.type
_entity_poly.pdbx_seq_one_letter_code
_entity_poly.pdbx_strand_id
1 'polypeptide(L)'
;MKKWTVMAVFLALPAGAAVAAVPYDAMPPGFDRPEIRTVPIAGIVNQYWYNYKADILEAEKELGSDLRHATDREDRWDAWDEWATEVVDADKDYVKEMRKKGYRVGRVTVG
;
A
#
# COMPACT_ATOMS: atom_id res chain seq x y z
N MET A 1 -4.35 3.20 -38.92
CA MET A 1 -5.02 3.63 -37.66
C MET A 1 -5.47 2.39 -36.91
N LYS A 2 -4.78 2.01 -35.82
CA LYS A 2 -5.06 0.77 -35.09
C LYS A 2 -5.88 1.12 -33.85
N LYS A 3 -7.13 0.66 -33.82
CA LYS A 3 -8.09 0.87 -32.73
C LYS A 3 -7.75 -0.12 -31.62
N TRP A 4 -7.35 0.35 -30.45
CA TRP A 4 -7.10 -0.50 -29.29
C TRP A 4 -8.38 -0.54 -28.46
N THR A 5 -9.11 -1.65 -28.57
CA THR A 5 -10.24 -1.96 -27.71
C THR A 5 -9.70 -2.27 -26.32
N VAL A 6 -9.85 -1.34 -25.38
CA VAL A 6 -9.60 -1.62 -23.96
C VAL A 6 -10.84 -2.32 -23.42
N MET A 7 -10.77 -3.64 -23.26
CA MET A 7 -11.73 -4.35 -22.43
C MET A 7 -11.48 -3.96 -20.97
N ALA A 8 -12.41 -3.20 -20.40
CA ALA A 8 -12.47 -3.00 -18.96
C ALA A 8 -13.00 -4.29 -18.32
N VAL A 9 -12.10 -5.07 -17.70
CA VAL A 9 -12.51 -6.12 -16.77
C VAL A 9 -12.99 -5.42 -15.51
N PHE A 10 -14.30 -5.40 -15.30
CA PHE A 10 -14.89 -5.09 -13.99
C PHE A 10 -14.58 -6.27 -13.05
N LEU A 11 -13.50 -6.16 -12.28
CA LEU A 11 -13.31 -6.99 -11.10
C LEU A 11 -14.35 -6.55 -10.07
N ALA A 12 -15.37 -7.39 -9.89
CA ALA A 12 -16.25 -7.30 -8.74
C ALA A 12 -15.40 -7.42 -7.47
N LEU A 13 -15.29 -6.33 -6.72
CA LEU A 13 -14.62 -6.35 -5.41
C LEU A 13 -15.43 -7.27 -4.49
N PRO A 14 -14.85 -8.35 -3.93
CA PRO A 14 -15.54 -9.13 -2.91
C PRO A 14 -15.79 -8.22 -1.69
N ALA A 15 -17.06 -8.13 -1.30
CA ALA A 15 -17.46 -7.47 -0.07
C ALA A 15 -16.94 -8.26 1.14
N GLY A 16 -16.14 -7.60 1.97
CA GLY A 16 -15.87 -8.02 3.35
C GLY A 16 -14.85 -9.13 3.53
N ALA A 17 -13.59 -8.91 3.16
CA ALA A 17 -12.50 -9.51 3.92
C ALA A 17 -12.35 -8.70 5.22
N ALA A 18 -12.70 -9.29 6.36
CA ALA A 18 -12.27 -8.75 7.65
C ALA A 18 -10.75 -8.87 7.68
N VAL A 19 -10.06 -7.80 7.28
CA VAL A 19 -8.62 -7.69 7.39
C VAL A 19 -8.33 -7.76 8.89
N ALA A 20 -7.61 -8.79 9.34
CA ALA A 20 -7.11 -8.79 10.70
C ALA A 20 -6.33 -7.49 10.89
N ALA A 21 -6.70 -6.68 11.88
CA ALA A 21 -6.01 -5.42 12.13
C ALA A 21 -4.51 -5.74 12.33
N VAL A 22 -3.64 -5.08 11.58
CA VAL A 22 -2.19 -5.19 11.78
C VAL A 22 -1.89 -4.88 13.26
N PRO A 23 -1.12 -5.72 13.95
CA PRO A 23 -0.77 -5.51 15.34
C PRO A 23 0.30 -4.41 15.44
N TYR A 24 -0.07 -3.16 15.17
CA TYR A 24 0.85 -2.02 15.21
C TYR A 24 1.46 -1.79 16.61
N ASP A 25 0.86 -2.35 17.65
CA ASP A 25 1.40 -2.43 19.01
C ASP A 25 2.58 -3.42 19.15
N ALA A 26 2.67 -4.39 18.24
CA ALA A 26 3.77 -5.36 18.17
C ALA A 26 4.98 -4.86 17.35
N MET A 27 4.94 -3.62 16.86
CA MET A 27 6.01 -2.98 16.10
C MET A 27 7.28 -2.82 16.96
N PRO A 28 8.48 -3.08 16.41
CA PRO A 28 9.71 -3.00 17.18
C PRO A 28 9.98 -1.58 17.71
N PRO A 29 10.55 -1.43 18.91
CA PRO A 29 10.92 -0.13 19.44
C PRO A 29 11.90 0.60 18.50
N GLY A 30 11.58 1.85 18.14
CA GLY A 30 12.42 2.66 17.27
C GLY A 30 12.30 2.37 15.77
N PHE A 31 11.36 1.49 15.38
CA PHE A 31 11.04 1.26 13.97
C PHE A 31 10.37 2.50 13.34
N ASP A 32 10.86 2.94 12.18
CA ASP A 32 10.30 4.08 11.46
C ASP A 32 9.22 3.59 10.49
N ARG A 33 7.96 3.87 10.83
CA ARG A 33 6.82 3.40 10.05
C ARG A 33 6.66 4.28 8.80
N PRO A 34 6.62 3.69 7.59
CA PRO A 34 6.32 4.46 6.38
C PRO A 34 4.89 5.01 6.39
N GLU A 35 4.71 6.17 5.78
CA GLU A 35 3.39 6.79 5.63
C GLU A 35 2.51 5.95 4.68
N ILE A 36 1.33 5.57 5.17
CA ILE A 36 0.29 4.98 4.33
C ILE A 36 -0.70 6.08 3.98
N ARG A 37 -0.88 6.34 2.68
CA ARG A 37 -1.82 7.35 2.21
C ARG A 37 -3.24 6.95 2.60
N THR A 38 -3.90 7.83 3.33
CA THR A 38 -5.32 7.69 3.67
C THR A 38 -6.25 8.37 2.65
N VAL A 39 -5.68 9.19 1.77
CA VAL A 39 -6.39 9.93 0.72
C VAL A 39 -5.69 9.76 -0.63
N PRO A 40 -6.45 9.69 -1.75
CA PRO A 40 -5.86 9.57 -3.07
C PRO A 40 -5.15 10.86 -3.50
N ILE A 41 -4.12 10.71 -4.33
CA ILE A 41 -3.41 11.85 -4.92
C ILE A 41 -4.39 12.71 -5.73
N ALA A 42 -4.41 14.02 -5.43
CA ALA A 42 -5.31 15.00 -6.02
C ALA A 42 -6.81 14.68 -5.87
N GLY A 43 -7.20 13.86 -4.89
CA GLY A 43 -8.60 13.46 -4.70
C GLY A 43 -9.12 12.46 -5.74
N ILE A 44 -8.25 11.94 -6.62
CA ILE A 44 -8.66 11.11 -7.76
C ILE A 44 -8.73 9.63 -7.37
N VAL A 45 -9.96 9.13 -7.23
CA VAL A 45 -10.25 7.71 -7.02
C VAL A 45 -10.30 6.99 -8.38
N ASN A 46 -9.23 6.27 -8.71
CA ASN A 46 -9.11 5.51 -9.96
C ASN A 46 -8.51 4.11 -9.69
N GLN A 47 -8.29 3.32 -10.75
CA GLN A 47 -7.72 1.97 -10.61
C GLN A 47 -6.39 1.96 -9.85
N TYR A 48 -5.50 2.93 -10.06
CA TYR A 48 -4.21 2.98 -9.38
C TYR A 48 -4.34 3.20 -7.88
N TRP A 49 -5.34 3.97 -7.44
CA TRP A 49 -5.67 4.10 -6.02
C TRP A 49 -6.17 2.77 -5.43
N TYR A 50 -7.00 2.04 -6.17
CA TYR A 50 -7.46 0.73 -5.70
C TYR A 50 -6.34 -0.32 -5.69
N ASN A 51 -5.44 -0.30 -6.68
CA ASN A 51 -4.25 -1.15 -6.68
C ASN A 51 -3.37 -0.84 -5.46
N TYR A 52 -3.03 0.42 -5.22
CA TYR A 52 -2.29 0.83 -4.03
C TYR A 52 -2.90 0.28 -2.74
N LYS A 53 -4.21 0.42 -2.55
CA LYS A 53 -4.88 -0.14 -1.36
C LYS A 53 -4.80 -1.66 -1.30
N ALA A 54 -4.91 -2.34 -2.44
CA ALA A 54 -4.79 -3.80 -2.50
C ALA A 54 -3.37 -4.24 -2.13
N ASP A 55 -2.35 -3.56 -2.65
CA ASP A 55 -0.93 -3.83 -2.34
C ASP A 55 -0.66 -3.63 -0.83
N ILE A 56 -1.20 -2.56 -0.22
CA ILE A 56 -1.11 -2.37 1.23
C ILE A 56 -1.80 -3.50 2.00
N LEU A 57 -3.01 -3.91 1.59
CA LEU A 57 -3.73 -5.00 2.26
C LEU A 57 -3.02 -6.34 2.13
N GLU A 58 -2.31 -6.58 1.03
CA GLU A 58 -1.50 -7.78 0.82
C GLU A 58 -0.27 -7.76 1.74
N ALA A 59 0.49 -6.67 1.76
CA ALA A 59 1.62 -6.48 2.67
C ALA A 59 1.21 -6.64 4.15
N GLU A 60 0.08 -6.05 4.56
CA GLU A 60 -0.44 -6.18 5.93
C GLU A 60 -0.84 -7.63 6.29
N LYS A 61 -1.37 -8.38 5.31
CA LYS A 61 -1.72 -9.79 5.49
C LYS A 61 -0.47 -10.66 5.63
N GLU A 62 0.56 -10.41 4.82
CA GLU A 62 1.84 -11.11 4.84
C GLU A 62 2.58 -10.84 6.15
N LEU A 63 2.71 -9.57 6.55
CA LEU A 63 3.22 -9.18 7.88
C LEU A 63 2.51 -9.94 9.01
N GLY A 64 1.17 -9.99 8.98
CA GLY A 64 0.40 -10.72 9.98
C GLY A 64 0.70 -12.22 9.98
N SER A 65 1.02 -12.80 8.82
CA SER A 65 1.47 -14.18 8.69
C SER A 65 2.88 -14.38 9.23
N ASP A 66 3.81 -13.50 8.89
CA ASP A 66 5.21 -13.65 9.28
C ASP A 66 5.39 -13.46 10.78
N LEU A 67 4.67 -12.49 11.36
CA LEU A 67 4.64 -12.31 12.82
C LEU A 67 4.07 -13.52 13.58
N ARG A 68 3.20 -14.33 12.97
CA ARG A 68 2.72 -15.58 13.59
C ARG A 68 3.76 -16.70 13.55
N HIS A 69 4.68 -16.65 12.59
CA HIS A 69 5.74 -17.66 12.43
C HIS A 69 7.07 -17.22 13.04
N ALA A 70 7.24 -15.92 13.33
CA ALA A 70 8.42 -15.36 13.96
C ALA A 70 8.66 -15.97 15.34
N THR A 71 9.90 -16.43 15.57
CA THR A 71 10.29 -17.14 16.79
C THR A 71 11.13 -16.30 17.73
N ASP A 72 11.81 -15.28 17.20
CA ASP A 72 12.63 -14.38 17.98
C ASP A 72 12.45 -12.90 17.62
N ARG A 73 13.33 -12.05 18.15
CA ARG A 73 13.29 -10.60 17.92
C ARG A 73 13.77 -10.23 16.53
N GLU A 74 14.71 -10.97 15.96
CA GLU A 74 15.28 -10.73 14.64
C GLU A 74 14.22 -11.05 13.58
N ASP A 75 13.57 -12.21 13.66
CA ASP A 75 12.45 -12.59 12.79
C ASP A 75 11.36 -11.52 12.75
N ARG A 76 11.02 -10.96 13.93
CA ARG A 76 10.02 -9.89 14.03
C ARG A 76 10.51 -8.61 13.37
N TRP A 77 11.78 -8.24 13.57
CA TRP A 77 12.33 -7.03 12.97
C TRP A 77 12.33 -7.14 11.45
N ASP A 78 12.76 -8.27 10.93
CA ASP A 78 12.81 -8.55 9.49
C ASP A 78 11.42 -8.50 8.85
N ALA A 79 10.41 -9.12 9.48
CA ALA A 79 9.03 -9.05 8.99
C ALA A 79 8.50 -7.61 8.91
N TRP A 80 8.82 -6.76 9.89
CA TRP A 80 8.44 -5.35 9.85
C TRP A 80 9.22 -4.55 8.81
N ASP A 81 10.52 -4.83 8.62
CA ASP A 81 11.38 -4.18 7.63
C ASP A 81 10.96 -4.51 6.18
N GLU A 82 10.61 -5.78 5.94
CA GLU A 82 10.06 -6.24 4.66
C GLU A 82 8.73 -5.54 4.36
N TRP A 83 7.79 -5.56 5.31
CA TRP A 83 6.53 -4.83 5.19
C TRP A 83 6.74 -3.34 4.89
N ALA A 84 7.69 -2.69 5.56
CA ALA A 84 7.95 -1.27 5.31
C ALA A 84 8.49 -1.02 3.90
N THR A 85 9.35 -1.91 3.40
CA THR A 85 9.85 -1.87 2.03
C THR A 85 8.71 -1.99 1.03
N GLU A 86 7.78 -2.91 1.25
CA GLU A 86 6.61 -3.12 0.39
C GLU A 86 5.67 -1.91 0.38
N VAL A 87 5.39 -1.32 1.55
CA VAL A 87 4.57 -0.10 1.65
C VAL A 87 5.21 1.05 0.86
N VAL A 88 6.53 1.21 0.97
CA VAL A 88 7.28 2.25 0.27
C VAL A 88 7.26 2.01 -1.24
N ASP A 89 7.41 0.77 -1.70
CA ASP A 89 7.39 0.44 -3.11
C ASP A 89 5.98 0.56 -3.72
N ALA A 90 4.94 0.18 -2.99
CA ALA A 90 3.55 0.44 -3.36
C ALA A 90 3.28 1.96 -3.52
N ASP A 91 3.77 2.80 -2.60
CA ASP A 91 3.64 4.26 -2.73
C ASP A 91 4.39 4.80 -3.95
N LYS A 92 5.64 4.35 -4.16
CA LYS A 92 6.45 4.76 -5.33
C LYS A 92 5.75 4.44 -6.64
N ASP A 93 5.18 3.24 -6.78
CA ASP A 93 4.49 2.82 -7.99
C ASP A 93 3.16 3.56 -8.19
N TYR A 94 2.39 3.76 -7.12
CA TYR A 94 1.19 4.59 -7.17
C TYR A 94 1.50 6.03 -7.60
N VAL A 95 2.50 6.66 -6.98
CA VAL A 95 2.96 8.02 -7.32
C VAL A 95 3.44 8.09 -8.77
N LYS A 96 4.19 7.08 -9.22
CA LYS A 96 4.70 6.99 -10.60
C LYS A 96 3.56 6.92 -11.61
N GLU A 97 2.56 6.08 -11.39
CA GLU A 97 1.40 5.98 -12.29
C GLU A 97 0.55 7.26 -12.27
N MET A 98 0.30 7.84 -11.10
CA MET A 98 -0.43 9.11 -10.99
C MET A 98 0.30 10.25 -11.71
N ARG A 99 1.63 10.32 -11.56
CA ARG A 99 2.48 11.30 -12.25
C ARG A 99 2.42 11.15 -13.77
N LYS A 100 2.45 9.91 -14.29
CA LYS A 100 2.29 9.65 -15.74
C LYS A 100 0.95 10.14 -16.28
N LYS A 101 -0.08 10.24 -15.44
CA LYS A 101 -1.41 10.78 -15.79
C LYS A 101 -1.55 12.29 -15.57
N GLY A 102 -0.50 12.97 -15.09
CA GLY A 102 -0.50 14.42 -14.85
C GLY A 102 -0.96 14.84 -13.46
N TYR A 103 -1.30 13.90 -12.59
CA TYR A 103 -1.64 14.19 -11.19
C TYR A 103 -0.36 14.25 -10.36
N ARG A 104 -0.16 15.35 -9.62
CA ARG A 104 1.03 15.53 -8.76
C ARG A 104 0.62 15.50 -7.30
N VAL A 105 1.52 14.99 -6.46
CA VAL A 105 1.41 15.12 -5.01
C VAL A 105 1.48 16.62 -4.69
N GLY A 106 0.41 17.16 -4.10
CA GLY A 106 0.37 18.55 -3.67
C GLY A 106 1.44 18.80 -2.62
N ARG A 107 2.28 19.83 -2.82
CA ARG A 107 3.17 20.33 -1.77
C ARG A 107 2.43 21.48 -1.10
N VAL A 108 2.04 21.31 0.17
CA VAL A 108 1.58 22.45 0.97
C VAL A 108 2.82 23.14 1.49
N THR A 109 3.12 24.32 0.94
CA THR A 109 4.09 25.24 1.55
C THR A 109 3.28 26.20 2.42
N VAL A 110 3.46 26.14 3.73
CA VAL A 110 2.92 27.17 4.64
C VAL A 110 3.91 28.34 4.59
N GLY A 111 3.43 29.51 4.16
CA GLY A 111 4.19 30.76 4.16
C GLY A 111 3.87 31.62 5.38
#